data_AF-A0A349WZ20-F1
#
_entry.id   AF-A0A349WZ20-F1
#
_cell.length_a   1.000
_cell.length_b   1.000
_cell.length_c   1.000
_cell.angle_alpha   90.00
_cell.angle_beta   90.00
_cell.angle_gamma   90.00
#
_symmetry.space_group_name_H-M   'P 1'
#
loop_
_entity.id
_entity.type
_entity.pdbx_description
1 polymer ?
#
loop_
_entity_poly.entity_id
_entity_poly.type
_entity_poly.pdbx_seq_one_letter_code
_entity_poly.pdbx_strand_id
1 'polypeptide(L)'
;MKRSIRIIAVILFSVITVGLLFTKPSLAQTSASTPKLLTPTLQVDIPGIKFSEGKIEGNVLKVNYLGDYIAGIYKYLIGISTTITIVMLMIGGLQWTLGASSQENISKAKKRINNALIGLVLLLSVYAILFIVNPNLTILKTPEIQVIQYANLESVITSAVESCKDVKGTAQKCSVTTLKNPSGWSSSLTDTVNSVATTQGVDAILLATHIQKETSGNINYSRGIGPCGEIGISQFMPTTFESIVGQQCCTTVAAKNVNNREAYGKMCDNGAIETWPPKTSDIPNCNTSICGNCQVAMTSCIDYFDTSKPNGVQNSVTATAKLIKYNLSNGRIAGDIALAMCAYNGSGKQAATYAQEASKIYEDFCKTSGGTLGGTTP
;
A
#
# COMPACT_ATOMS: atom_id res chain seq x y z
N MET A 1 35.13 66.37 11.36
CA MET A 1 35.21 65.07 12.07
C MET A 1 33.88 64.63 12.70
N LYS A 2 33.19 65.45 13.51
CA LYS A 2 31.92 65.06 14.19
C LYS A 2 30.72 64.74 13.25
N ARG A 3 30.65 65.32 12.05
CA ARG A 3 29.58 65.03 11.05
C ARG A 3 29.77 63.67 10.35
N SER A 4 31.01 63.30 10.03
CA SER A 4 31.36 62.04 9.37
C SER A 4 31.12 60.83 10.28
N ILE A 5 31.39 60.97 11.58
CA ILE A 5 31.15 59.93 12.60
C ILE A 5 29.65 59.67 12.80
N ARG A 6 28.80 60.71 12.71
CA ARG A 6 27.33 60.57 12.82
C ARG A 6 26.73 59.85 11.62
N ILE A 7 27.24 60.06 10.41
CA ILE A 7 26.76 59.38 9.20
C ILE A 7 27.16 57.89 9.21
N ILE A 8 28.39 57.58 9.63
CA ILE A 8 28.85 56.19 9.74
C ILE A 8 28.07 55.44 10.83
N ALA A 9 27.78 56.08 11.97
CA ALA A 9 26.97 55.48 13.03
C ALA A 9 25.52 55.19 12.60
N VAL A 10 24.90 56.04 11.78
CA VAL A 10 23.54 55.82 11.26
C VAL A 10 23.51 54.70 10.21
N ILE A 11 24.56 54.58 9.38
CA ILE A 11 24.66 53.48 8.41
C ILE A 11 24.93 52.14 9.13
N LEU A 12 25.80 52.11 10.16
CA LEU A 12 26.01 50.91 10.97
C LEU A 12 24.76 50.51 11.76
N PHE A 13 24.02 51.46 12.32
CA PHE A 13 22.77 51.20 13.03
C PHE A 13 21.67 50.70 12.07
N SER A 14 21.59 51.26 10.86
CA SER A 14 20.69 50.80 9.79
C SER A 14 20.99 49.38 9.32
N VAL A 15 22.27 48.99 9.19
CA VAL A 15 22.66 47.63 8.79
C VAL A 15 22.38 46.62 9.91
N ILE A 16 22.49 47.01 11.18
CA ILE A 16 22.17 46.15 12.33
C ILE A 16 20.65 45.98 12.51
N THR A 17 19.84 47.02 12.29
CA THR A 17 18.36 46.92 12.39
C THR A 17 17.73 46.16 11.23
N VAL A 18 18.34 46.18 10.02
CA VAL A 18 17.87 45.35 8.89
C VAL A 18 18.29 43.89 9.06
N GLY A 19 19.42 43.60 9.73
CA GLY A 19 19.86 42.23 10.02
C GLY A 19 18.98 41.48 11.04
N LEU A 20 18.35 42.19 11.98
CA LEU A 20 17.47 41.61 13.00
C LEU A 20 16.03 41.32 12.52
N LEU A 21 15.65 41.78 11.32
CA LEU A 21 14.33 41.51 10.72
C LEU A 21 14.28 40.26 9.84
N PHE A 22 15.38 39.52 9.69
CA PHE A 22 15.45 38.27 8.91
C PHE A 22 15.64 37.00 9.75
N THR A 23 15.46 37.03 11.07
CA THR A 23 15.40 35.81 11.87
C THR A 23 14.00 35.21 11.79
N LYS A 24 13.81 34.21 10.92
CA LYS A 24 12.55 33.45 10.86
C LYS A 24 12.28 32.82 12.23
N PRO A 25 11.05 32.93 12.78
CA PRO A 25 10.69 32.20 14.00
C PRO A 25 10.80 30.70 13.72
N SER A 26 11.68 30.02 14.46
CA SER A 26 11.76 28.57 14.47
C SER A 26 10.64 28.06 15.38
N LEU A 27 9.55 27.58 14.77
CA LEU A 27 8.60 26.72 15.46
C LEU A 27 9.31 25.38 15.67
N ALA A 28 9.67 25.08 16.92
CA ALA A 28 10.10 23.76 17.32
C ALA A 28 8.91 22.81 17.16
N GLN A 29 8.91 22.04 16.06
CA GLN A 29 7.91 21.01 15.81
C GLN A 29 8.38 19.70 16.46
N THR A 30 7.52 19.19 17.33
CA THR A 30 7.56 17.90 18.00
C THR A 30 7.88 16.77 17.02
N SER A 31 8.81 15.91 17.40
CA SER A 31 9.29 14.76 16.64
C SER A 31 8.16 13.74 16.40
N ALA A 32 7.48 13.84 15.26
CA ALA A 32 6.96 12.66 14.57
C ALA A 32 8.11 12.17 13.67
N SER A 33 8.54 10.92 13.85
CA SER A 33 9.58 10.30 13.03
C SER A 33 9.19 10.39 11.55
N THR A 34 9.70 11.41 10.87
CA THR A 34 9.49 11.59 9.44
C THR A 34 10.25 10.44 8.77
N PRO A 35 9.61 9.64 7.91
CA PRO A 35 10.32 8.60 7.18
C PRO A 35 11.45 9.29 6.41
N LYS A 36 12.70 8.86 6.66
CA LYS A 36 13.87 9.40 5.98
C LYS A 36 13.72 9.08 4.49
N LEU A 37 13.32 10.09 3.71
CA LEU A 37 13.15 9.93 2.29
C LEU A 37 14.50 9.68 1.63
N LEU A 38 14.59 8.63 0.83
CA LEU A 38 15.79 8.32 0.05
C LEU A 38 15.93 9.37 -1.05
N THR A 39 16.99 10.16 -0.99
CA THR A 39 17.41 11.00 -2.11
C THR A 39 18.11 10.13 -3.15
N PRO A 40 17.80 10.26 -4.44
CA PRO A 40 18.48 9.49 -5.47
C PRO A 40 19.98 9.82 -5.47
N THR A 41 20.81 8.78 -5.56
CA THR A 41 22.24 8.93 -5.83
C THR A 41 22.46 8.70 -7.33
N LEU A 42 23.27 9.55 -7.95
CA LEU A 42 23.59 9.38 -9.36
C LEU A 42 24.70 8.33 -9.50
N GLN A 43 24.57 7.43 -10.47
CA GLN A 43 25.65 6.49 -10.78
C GLN A 43 26.90 7.20 -11.33
N VAL A 44 26.71 8.40 -11.89
CA VAL A 44 27.78 9.30 -12.33
C VAL A 44 27.53 10.67 -11.70
N ASP A 45 28.45 11.12 -10.85
CA ASP A 45 28.33 12.43 -10.20
C ASP A 45 28.53 13.55 -11.23
N ILE A 46 27.49 14.36 -11.40
CA ILE A 46 27.52 15.57 -12.22
C ILE A 46 27.75 16.77 -11.29
N PRO A 47 28.85 17.51 -11.44
CA PRO A 47 29.14 18.66 -10.60
C PRO A 47 28.03 19.72 -10.63
N GLY A 48 27.63 20.21 -9.46
CA GLY A 48 26.67 21.32 -9.31
C GLY A 48 25.20 20.93 -9.25
N ILE A 49 24.86 19.63 -9.28
CA ILE A 49 23.49 19.14 -9.05
C ILE A 49 23.27 18.96 -7.54
N LYS A 50 22.18 19.53 -7.02
CA LYS A 50 21.68 19.28 -5.66
C LYS A 50 20.21 18.91 -5.75
N PHE A 51 19.84 17.77 -5.17
CA PHE A 51 18.45 17.34 -5.10
C PHE A 51 17.76 18.02 -3.92
N SER A 52 16.57 18.56 -4.16
CA SER A 52 15.71 19.10 -3.12
C SER A 52 15.20 17.96 -2.24
N GLU A 53 15.19 18.17 -0.92
CA GLU A 53 14.59 17.20 0.00
C GLU A 53 13.09 17.06 -0.30
N GLY A 54 12.62 15.82 -0.44
CA GLY A 54 11.20 15.54 -0.59
C GLY A 54 10.45 15.93 0.68
N LYS A 55 9.34 16.67 0.52
CA LYS A 55 8.52 17.14 1.64
C LYS A 55 7.20 16.38 1.67
N ILE A 56 6.79 15.99 2.88
CA ILE A 56 5.47 15.44 3.13
C ILE A 56 4.61 16.59 3.66
N GLU A 57 3.62 17.01 2.88
CA GLU A 57 2.62 18.01 3.27
C GLU A 57 1.27 17.30 3.37
N GLY A 58 0.83 16.96 4.58
CA GLY A 58 -0.39 16.18 4.80
C GLY A 58 -0.24 14.74 4.27
N ASN A 59 -1.13 14.31 3.38
CA ASN A 59 -1.11 12.97 2.76
C ASN A 59 -0.44 12.93 1.38
N VAL A 60 0.26 14.02 1.00
CA VAL A 60 0.89 14.16 -0.31
C VAL A 60 2.39 14.29 -0.13
N LEU A 61 3.12 13.40 -0.80
CA LEU A 61 4.55 13.48 -0.98
C LEU A 61 4.84 14.33 -2.22
N LYS A 62 5.53 15.46 -2.02
CA LYS A 62 6.04 16.33 -3.08
C LYS A 62 7.53 16.04 -3.27
N VAL A 63 7.89 15.48 -4.42
CA VAL A 63 9.29 15.22 -4.82
C VAL A 63 9.59 15.92 -6.14
N ASN A 64 10.74 16.60 -6.23
CA ASN A 64 11.17 17.30 -7.45
C ASN A 64 12.46 16.73 -8.07
N TYR A 65 12.78 15.46 -7.81
CA TYR A 65 14.07 14.91 -8.21
C TYR A 65 14.33 14.97 -9.72
N LEU A 66 13.31 14.68 -10.54
CA LEU A 66 13.42 14.75 -11.99
C LEU A 66 13.63 16.19 -12.48
N GLY A 67 12.96 17.15 -11.83
CA GLY A 67 13.11 18.56 -12.14
C GLY A 67 14.51 19.08 -11.83
N ASP A 68 15.01 18.75 -10.64
CA ASP A 68 16.34 19.14 -10.18
C ASP A 68 17.45 18.50 -11.04
N TYR A 69 17.25 17.26 -11.51
CA TYR A 69 18.18 16.57 -12.42
C TYR A 69 18.29 17.27 -13.78
N ILE A 70 17.15 17.54 -14.44
CA ILE A 70 17.11 18.19 -15.75
C ILE A 70 17.70 19.62 -15.66
N ALA A 71 17.32 20.37 -14.64
CA ALA A 71 17.87 21.70 -14.40
C ALA A 71 19.38 21.67 -14.13
N GLY A 72 19.85 20.66 -13.40
CA GLY A 72 21.27 20.43 -13.12
C GLY A 72 22.09 20.17 -14.40
N ILE A 73 21.62 19.24 -15.25
CA ILE A 73 22.27 18.94 -16.54
C ILE A 73 22.32 20.17 -17.43
N TYR A 74 21.22 20.93 -17.53
CA TYR A 74 21.18 22.09 -18.40
C TYR A 74 22.20 23.17 -17.98
N LYS A 75 22.32 23.42 -16.66
CA LYS A 75 23.34 24.33 -16.11
C LYS A 75 24.77 23.83 -16.39
N TYR A 76 25.00 22.53 -16.26
CA TYR A 76 26.30 21.91 -16.53
C TYR A 76 26.70 22.04 -18.01
N LEU A 77 25.78 21.77 -18.94
CA LEU A 77 26.01 21.88 -20.38
C LEU A 77 26.28 23.32 -20.81
N ILE A 78 25.54 24.30 -20.26
CA ILE A 78 25.84 25.73 -20.51
C ILE A 78 27.24 26.08 -20.04
N GLY A 79 27.66 25.61 -18.85
CA GLY A 79 28.99 25.87 -18.31
C GLY A 79 30.11 25.37 -19.22
N ILE A 80 30.00 24.12 -19.70
CA ILE A 80 30.98 23.54 -20.63
C ILE A 80 30.97 24.28 -21.97
N SER A 81 29.79 24.49 -22.56
CA SER A 81 29.67 25.15 -23.86
C SER A 81 30.23 26.57 -23.82
N THR A 82 29.98 27.33 -22.74
CA THR A 82 30.53 28.67 -22.56
C THR A 82 32.06 28.63 -22.48
N THR A 83 32.61 27.67 -21.75
CA THR A 83 34.07 27.47 -21.65
C THR A 83 34.69 27.17 -23.02
N ILE A 84 34.08 26.26 -23.79
CA ILE A 84 34.53 25.91 -25.15
C ILE A 84 34.44 27.13 -26.08
N THR A 85 33.35 27.90 -26.01
CA THR A 85 33.20 29.12 -26.80
C THR A 85 34.30 30.13 -26.49
N ILE A 86 34.64 30.36 -25.22
CA ILE A 86 35.73 31.26 -24.83
C ILE A 86 37.06 30.80 -25.45
N VAL A 87 37.39 29.51 -25.38
CA VAL A 87 38.62 28.96 -25.97
C VAL A 87 38.64 29.15 -27.49
N MET A 88 37.53 28.89 -28.17
CA MET A 88 37.42 29.07 -29.63
C MET A 88 37.52 30.54 -30.05
N LEU A 89 37.02 31.47 -29.22
CA LEU A 89 37.17 32.90 -29.42
C LEU A 89 38.62 33.34 -29.25
N MET A 90 39.34 32.82 -28.25
CA MET A 90 40.78 33.10 -28.08
C MET A 90 41.59 32.61 -29.29
N ILE A 91 41.36 31.38 -29.74
CA ILE A 91 42.05 30.81 -30.92
C ILE A 91 41.70 31.63 -32.18
N GLY A 92 40.43 31.97 -32.38
CA GLY A 92 40.00 32.79 -33.50
C GLY A 92 40.58 34.20 -33.48
N GLY A 93 40.66 34.83 -32.30
CA GLY A 93 41.25 36.15 -32.10
C GLY A 93 42.76 36.17 -32.35
N LEU A 94 43.49 35.16 -31.87
CA LEU A 94 44.91 34.99 -32.17
C LEU A 94 45.14 34.74 -33.66
N GLN A 95 44.32 33.89 -34.29
CA GLN A 95 44.42 33.62 -35.72
C GLN A 95 44.12 34.87 -36.57
N TRP A 96 43.21 35.73 -36.13
CA TRP A 96 42.89 36.97 -36.83
C TRP A 96 44.02 38.01 -36.75
N THR A 97 44.66 38.12 -35.58
CA THR A 97 45.75 39.08 -35.35
C THR A 97 47.08 38.63 -35.97
N LEU A 98 47.43 37.35 -35.87
CA LEU A 98 48.68 36.78 -36.40
C LEU A 98 48.60 36.43 -37.89
N GLY A 99 47.40 36.13 -38.40
CA GLY A 99 47.17 35.74 -39.80
C GLY A 99 47.01 36.89 -40.78
N ALA A 100 47.36 38.12 -40.40
CA ALA A 100 47.13 39.34 -41.18
C ALA A 100 47.79 39.33 -42.57
N SER A 101 48.78 38.46 -42.80
CA SER A 101 49.51 38.33 -44.07
C SER A 101 48.76 37.52 -45.15
N SER A 102 47.69 36.80 -44.82
CA SER A 102 46.88 36.09 -45.83
C SER A 102 45.37 36.26 -45.60
N GLN A 103 44.68 36.65 -46.66
CA GLN A 103 43.22 36.86 -46.64
C GLN A 103 42.45 35.58 -46.29
N GLU A 104 43.00 34.41 -46.64
CA GLU A 104 42.43 33.10 -46.29
C GLU A 104 42.40 32.87 -44.77
N ASN A 105 43.49 33.22 -44.06
CA ASN A 105 43.57 33.04 -42.61
C ASN A 105 42.62 33.99 -41.86
N ILE A 106 42.49 35.23 -42.33
CA ILE A 106 41.51 36.19 -41.81
C ILE A 106 40.07 35.66 -42.00
N SER A 107 39.76 35.11 -43.17
CA SER A 107 38.44 34.54 -43.47
C SER A 107 38.12 33.35 -42.57
N LYS A 108 39.08 32.43 -42.39
CA LYS A 108 38.94 31.28 -41.48
C LYS A 108 38.76 31.69 -40.02
N ALA A 109 39.50 32.70 -39.54
CA ALA A 109 39.39 33.23 -38.18
C ALA A 109 38.00 33.82 -37.92
N LYS A 110 37.50 34.66 -38.84
CA LYS A 110 36.14 35.23 -38.77
C LYS A 110 35.06 34.15 -38.75
N LYS A 111 35.20 33.13 -39.61
CA LYS A 111 34.27 31.99 -39.64
C LYS A 111 34.26 31.23 -38.31
N ARG A 112 35.42 31.02 -37.69
CA ARG A 112 35.53 30.34 -36.39
C ARG A 112 34.86 31.14 -35.26
N ILE A 113 35.10 32.45 -35.20
CA ILE A 113 34.47 33.35 -34.23
C ILE A 113 32.95 33.35 -34.42
N ASN A 114 32.47 33.54 -35.66
CA ASN A 114 31.05 33.56 -35.95
C ASN A 114 30.38 32.23 -35.59
N ASN A 115 30.99 31.09 -35.94
CA ASN A 115 30.44 29.78 -35.61
C ASN A 115 30.36 29.55 -34.09
N ALA A 116 31.37 29.98 -33.32
CA ALA A 116 31.37 29.85 -31.86
C ALA A 116 30.29 30.72 -31.21
N LEU A 117 30.07 31.93 -31.72
CA LEU A 117 29.00 32.83 -31.25
C LEU A 117 27.61 32.32 -31.64
N ILE A 118 27.42 31.88 -32.88
CA ILE A 118 26.16 31.30 -33.35
C ILE A 118 25.80 30.07 -32.52
N GLY A 119 26.77 29.19 -32.21
CA GLY A 119 26.55 28.03 -31.35
C GLY A 119 26.09 28.42 -29.94
N LEU A 120 26.70 29.45 -29.33
CA LEU A 120 26.30 29.94 -28.01
C LEU A 120 24.91 30.58 -28.03
N VAL A 121 24.63 31.43 -29.02
CA VAL A 121 23.32 32.07 -29.21
C VAL A 121 22.25 31.02 -29.44
N LEU A 122 22.53 29.99 -30.25
CA LEU A 122 21.59 28.89 -30.50
C LEU A 122 21.26 28.17 -29.20
N LEU A 123 22.27 27.84 -28.38
CA LEU A 123 22.06 27.15 -27.10
C LEU A 123 21.20 27.97 -26.13
N LEU A 124 21.43 29.29 -26.03
CA LEU A 124 20.61 30.19 -25.22
C LEU A 124 19.20 30.37 -25.79
N SER A 125 19.07 30.37 -27.13
CA SER A 125 17.79 30.54 -27.81
C SER A 125 16.85 29.36 -27.58
N VAL A 126 17.35 28.14 -27.38
CA VAL A 126 16.53 26.97 -27.03
C VAL A 126 15.73 27.24 -25.75
N TYR A 127 16.35 27.80 -24.71
CA TYR A 127 15.64 28.17 -23.48
C TYR A 127 14.58 29.25 -23.74
N ALA A 128 14.93 30.28 -24.52
CA ALA A 128 14.01 31.36 -24.87
C ALA A 128 12.77 30.83 -25.63
N ILE A 129 12.98 29.93 -26.60
CA ILE A 129 11.90 29.29 -27.36
C ILE A 129 11.02 28.45 -26.43
N LEU A 130 11.60 27.61 -25.57
CA LEU A 130 10.84 26.80 -24.61
C LEU A 130 9.99 27.66 -23.68
N PHE A 131 10.56 28.77 -23.18
CA PHE A 131 9.86 29.70 -22.28
C PHE A 131 8.70 30.43 -22.99
N ILE A 132 8.89 30.86 -24.23
CA ILE A 132 7.86 31.56 -25.02
C ILE A 132 6.71 30.61 -25.40
N VAL A 133 7.02 29.38 -25.80
CA VAL A 133 5.99 28.40 -26.21
C VAL A 133 5.17 27.95 -25.00
N ASN A 134 5.84 27.57 -23.90
CA ASN A 134 5.15 27.21 -22.67
C ASN A 134 6.11 27.29 -21.46
N PRO A 135 5.92 28.25 -20.54
CA PRO A 135 6.79 28.37 -19.36
C PRO A 135 6.73 27.12 -18.46
N ASN A 136 5.66 26.31 -18.52
CA ASN A 136 5.56 25.04 -17.79
C ASN A 136 6.52 23.95 -18.30
N LEU A 137 7.17 24.13 -19.46
CA LEU A 137 8.25 23.25 -19.93
C LEU A 137 9.59 23.60 -19.27
N THR A 138 9.71 24.81 -18.71
CA THR A 138 10.87 25.26 -17.94
C THR A 138 10.65 25.14 -16.43
N ILE A 139 9.39 25.17 -15.98
CA ILE A 139 8.98 24.98 -14.60
C ILE A 139 8.35 23.59 -14.49
N LEU A 140 9.19 22.60 -14.20
CA LEU A 140 8.73 21.22 -14.04
C LEU A 140 7.89 21.11 -12.76
N LYS A 141 6.59 20.82 -12.94
CA LYS A 141 5.67 20.61 -11.82
C LYS A 141 6.09 19.36 -11.05
N THR A 142 6.11 19.47 -9.73
CA THR A 142 6.41 18.33 -8.85
C THR A 142 5.29 17.31 -8.90
N PRO A 143 5.56 16.03 -9.19
CA PRO A 143 4.56 14.99 -9.01
C PRO A 143 4.10 14.93 -7.55
N GLU A 144 2.78 14.97 -7.37
CA GLU A 144 2.11 14.79 -6.10
C GLU A 144 1.74 13.32 -5.96
N ILE A 145 2.45 12.61 -5.08
CA ILE A 145 2.22 11.18 -4.84
C ILE A 145 1.45 11.06 -3.54
N GLN A 146 0.27 10.42 -3.56
CA GLN A 146 -0.44 10.13 -2.32
C GLN A 146 0.35 9.11 -1.51
N VAL A 147 0.62 9.43 -0.25
CA VAL A 147 1.31 8.51 0.65
C VAL A 147 0.26 7.52 1.15
N ILE A 148 0.51 6.21 0.95
CA ILE A 148 -0.27 5.18 1.62
C ILE A 148 0.16 5.21 3.08
N GLN A 149 -0.70 5.73 3.95
CA GLN A 149 -0.51 5.57 5.38
C GLN A 149 -0.73 4.10 5.71
N TYR A 150 0.35 3.38 6.01
CA TYR A 150 0.23 2.09 6.68
C TYR A 150 -0.45 2.38 8.02
N ALA A 151 -1.69 1.92 8.16
CA ALA A 151 -2.40 2.02 9.42
C ALA A 151 -1.50 1.42 10.51
N ASN A 152 -1.32 2.14 11.61
CA ASN A 152 -0.55 1.62 12.73
C ASN A 152 -1.27 0.33 13.17
N LEU A 153 -0.60 -0.81 12.97
CA LEU A 153 -1.19 -2.13 13.22
C LEU A 153 -1.73 -2.21 14.66
N GLU A 154 -1.07 -1.53 15.60
CA GLU A 154 -1.49 -1.41 17.00
C GLU A 154 -2.83 -0.67 17.17
N SER A 155 -3.07 0.43 16.44
CA SER A 155 -4.31 1.21 16.56
C SER A 155 -5.50 0.51 15.89
N VAL A 156 -5.26 -0.22 14.81
CA VAL A 156 -6.30 -1.05 14.15
C VAL A 156 -6.71 -2.20 15.07
N ILE A 157 -5.73 -2.88 15.66
CA ILE A 157 -5.97 -3.97 16.63
C ILE A 157 -6.72 -3.45 17.85
N THR A 158 -6.31 -2.31 18.42
CA THR A 158 -6.96 -1.74 19.62
C THR A 158 -8.43 -1.40 19.35
N SER A 159 -8.72 -0.84 18.17
CA SER A 159 -10.10 -0.51 17.78
C SER A 159 -10.96 -1.76 17.57
N ALA A 160 -10.39 -2.81 16.97
CA ALA A 160 -11.08 -4.10 16.79
C ALA A 160 -11.35 -4.78 18.14
N VAL A 161 -10.35 -4.84 19.03
CA VAL A 161 -10.50 -5.44 20.37
C VAL A 161 -11.49 -4.67 21.24
N GLU A 162 -11.44 -3.33 21.25
CA GLU A 162 -12.39 -2.54 22.05
C GLU A 162 -13.83 -2.72 21.55
N SER A 163 -14.02 -2.89 20.24
CA SER A 163 -15.34 -3.18 19.66
C SER A 163 -15.94 -4.54 20.02
N CYS A 164 -15.11 -5.45 20.54
CA CYS A 164 -15.43 -6.84 20.88
C CYS A 164 -15.21 -7.16 22.37
N LYS A 165 -15.05 -6.14 23.21
CA LYS A 165 -14.70 -6.32 24.63
C LYS A 165 -15.79 -7.02 25.44
N ASP A 166 -17.04 -6.91 25.00
CA ASP A 166 -18.22 -7.52 25.61
C ASP A 166 -18.30 -9.04 25.45
N VAL A 167 -17.53 -9.61 24.52
CA VAL A 167 -17.43 -11.08 24.35
C VAL A 167 -16.24 -11.68 25.08
N LYS A 168 -15.42 -10.87 25.74
CA LYS A 168 -14.28 -11.36 26.51
C LYS A 168 -14.76 -12.31 27.61
N GLY A 169 -14.20 -13.51 27.65
CA GLY A 169 -14.51 -14.54 28.64
C GLY A 169 -15.84 -15.26 28.44
N THR A 170 -16.57 -15.02 27.35
CA THR A 170 -17.83 -15.75 27.07
C THR A 170 -17.62 -17.18 26.58
N ALA A 171 -16.38 -17.55 26.22
CA ALA A 171 -16.00 -18.93 25.93
C ALA A 171 -14.96 -19.40 26.95
N GLN A 172 -15.30 -20.43 27.71
CA GLN A 172 -14.32 -21.10 28.58
C GLN A 172 -13.51 -22.12 27.78
N LYS A 173 -12.19 -22.21 28.04
CA LYS A 173 -11.33 -23.21 27.40
C LYS A 173 -11.81 -24.63 27.72
N CYS A 174 -11.85 -25.48 26.70
CA CYS A 174 -12.18 -26.89 26.86
C CYS A 174 -11.00 -27.71 27.40
N SER A 175 -11.27 -28.69 28.25
CA SER A 175 -10.25 -29.60 28.78
C SER A 175 -9.78 -30.66 27.78
N VAL A 176 -10.48 -30.85 26.67
CA VAL A 176 -10.13 -31.78 25.60
C VAL A 176 -9.94 -31.02 24.29
N THR A 177 -9.10 -31.55 23.40
CA THR A 177 -8.79 -30.94 22.10
C THR A 177 -9.19 -31.82 20.93
N THR A 178 -9.79 -32.97 21.20
CA THR A 178 -10.30 -33.92 20.20
C THR A 178 -11.81 -33.79 20.13
N LEU A 179 -12.34 -33.70 18.90
CA LEU A 179 -13.76 -33.63 18.65
C LEU A 179 -14.37 -35.04 18.61
N LYS A 180 -15.44 -35.27 19.37
CA LYS A 180 -16.33 -36.41 19.15
C LYS A 180 -17.42 -36.01 18.16
N ASN A 181 -17.83 -36.96 17.30
CA ASN A 181 -18.76 -36.68 16.19
C ASN A 181 -20.04 -35.97 16.68
N PRO A 182 -20.24 -34.69 16.31
CA PRO A 182 -21.44 -33.94 16.69
C PRO A 182 -22.70 -34.48 16.00
N SER A 183 -23.87 -34.21 16.58
CA SER A 183 -25.14 -34.56 15.94
C SER A 183 -25.31 -33.80 14.62
N GLY A 184 -25.64 -34.51 13.54
CA GLY A 184 -25.84 -33.92 12.21
C GLY A 184 -24.56 -33.88 11.34
N TRP A 185 -23.41 -34.28 11.89
CA TRP A 185 -22.16 -34.39 11.14
C TRP A 185 -21.94 -35.80 10.60
N SER A 186 -21.26 -35.89 9.45
CA SER A 186 -20.75 -37.17 8.97
C SER A 186 -19.49 -37.55 9.74
N SER A 187 -19.31 -38.84 10.04
CA SER A 187 -18.12 -39.33 10.74
C SER A 187 -16.83 -38.97 9.98
N SER A 188 -16.86 -39.03 8.65
CA SER A 188 -15.73 -38.66 7.78
C SER A 188 -15.29 -37.20 7.95
N LEU A 189 -16.24 -36.26 8.11
CA LEU A 189 -15.90 -34.86 8.37
C LEU A 189 -15.23 -34.71 9.74
N THR A 190 -15.78 -35.34 10.78
CA THR A 190 -15.22 -35.33 12.13
C THR A 190 -13.79 -35.89 12.16
N ASP A 191 -13.55 -37.01 11.47
CA ASP A 191 -12.22 -37.63 11.37
C ASP A 191 -11.23 -36.69 10.65
N THR A 192 -11.69 -36.04 9.57
CA THR A 192 -10.89 -35.04 8.84
C THR A 192 -10.54 -33.84 9.72
N VAL A 193 -11.50 -33.33 10.49
CA VAL A 193 -11.28 -32.22 11.44
C VAL A 193 -10.23 -32.59 12.48
N ASN A 194 -10.34 -33.75 13.12
CA ASN A 194 -9.36 -34.20 14.11
C ASN A 194 -7.96 -34.38 13.50
N SER A 195 -7.86 -34.97 12.31
CA SER A 195 -6.60 -35.19 11.60
C SER A 195 -5.92 -33.87 11.21
N VAL A 196 -6.68 -32.94 10.62
CA VAL A 196 -6.17 -31.62 10.21
C VAL A 196 -5.80 -30.77 11.43
N ALA A 197 -6.62 -30.77 12.47
CA ALA A 197 -6.36 -30.04 13.70
C ALA A 197 -5.01 -30.44 14.32
N THR A 198 -4.77 -31.75 14.40
CA THR A 198 -3.49 -32.32 14.86
C THR A 198 -2.32 -31.87 13.97
N THR A 199 -2.50 -31.94 12.64
CA THR A 199 -1.45 -31.57 11.67
C THR A 199 -1.10 -30.09 11.69
N GLN A 200 -2.11 -29.21 11.83
CA GLN A 200 -1.92 -27.76 11.82
C GLN A 200 -1.59 -27.18 13.20
N GLY A 201 -1.76 -27.97 14.27
CA GLY A 201 -1.56 -27.54 15.65
C GLY A 201 -2.63 -26.54 16.11
N VAL A 202 -3.89 -26.83 15.79
CA VAL A 202 -5.06 -26.04 16.22
C VAL A 202 -6.01 -26.91 17.04
N ASP A 203 -6.83 -26.28 17.89
CA ASP A 203 -7.88 -26.97 18.66
C ASP A 203 -8.98 -27.50 17.71
N ALA A 204 -9.25 -28.81 17.74
CA ALA A 204 -10.23 -29.44 16.85
C ALA A 204 -11.67 -28.99 17.16
N ILE A 205 -11.98 -28.67 18.42
CA ILE A 205 -13.28 -28.14 18.83
C ILE A 205 -13.44 -26.74 18.27
N LEU A 206 -12.42 -25.90 18.38
CA LEU A 206 -12.46 -24.54 17.83
C LEU A 206 -12.64 -24.56 16.30
N LEU A 207 -11.90 -25.44 15.63
CA LEU A 207 -12.04 -25.68 14.19
C LEU A 207 -13.46 -26.13 13.82
N ALA A 208 -14.01 -27.08 14.58
CA ALA A 208 -15.37 -27.57 14.37
C ALA A 208 -16.43 -26.51 14.62
N THR A 209 -16.27 -25.67 15.65
CA THR A 209 -17.17 -24.57 15.98
C THR A 209 -17.32 -23.62 14.80
N HIS A 210 -16.22 -23.25 14.14
CA HIS A 210 -16.28 -22.38 12.98
C HIS A 210 -17.05 -23.03 11.83
N ILE A 211 -16.75 -24.30 11.50
CA ILE A 211 -17.47 -25.04 10.45
C ILE A 211 -18.98 -25.16 10.79
N GLN A 212 -19.31 -25.43 12.05
CA GLN A 212 -20.70 -25.50 12.51
C GLN A 212 -21.41 -24.15 12.37
N LYS A 213 -20.72 -23.06 12.69
CA LYS A 213 -21.30 -21.72 12.62
C LYS A 213 -21.57 -21.27 11.18
N GLU A 214 -20.69 -21.66 10.25
CA GLU A 214 -20.80 -21.29 8.84
C GLU A 214 -21.80 -22.16 8.06
N THR A 215 -21.73 -23.48 8.22
CA THR A 215 -22.50 -24.40 7.37
C THR A 215 -23.22 -25.50 8.13
N SER A 216 -23.23 -25.44 9.47
CA SER A 216 -23.79 -26.50 10.31
C SER A 216 -23.19 -27.89 10.04
N GLY A 217 -21.92 -27.95 9.62
CA GLY A 217 -21.25 -29.20 9.24
C GLY A 217 -21.71 -29.78 7.89
N ASN A 218 -22.51 -29.05 7.12
CA ASN A 218 -23.00 -29.52 5.83
C ASN A 218 -21.94 -29.31 4.73
N ILE A 219 -21.31 -30.41 4.32
CA ILE A 219 -20.28 -30.42 3.29
C ILE A 219 -20.80 -30.17 1.87
N ASN A 220 -22.13 -30.13 1.66
CA ASN A 220 -22.73 -29.89 0.34
C ASN A 220 -22.69 -28.41 -0.09
N TYR A 221 -22.27 -27.50 0.79
CA TYR A 221 -22.10 -26.07 0.50
C TYR A 221 -20.84 -25.74 -0.33
N SER A 222 -20.15 -26.74 -0.87
CA SER A 222 -18.85 -26.59 -1.52
C SER A 222 -18.85 -25.97 -2.91
N ARG A 223 -19.99 -26.02 -3.61
CA ARG A 223 -20.20 -25.37 -4.92
C ARG A 223 -21.08 -24.13 -4.84
N GLY A 224 -21.72 -23.90 -3.70
CA GLY A 224 -22.58 -22.75 -3.48
C GLY A 224 -21.73 -21.52 -3.20
N ILE A 225 -21.81 -20.52 -4.08
CA ILE A 225 -21.32 -19.19 -3.77
C ILE A 225 -22.38 -18.53 -2.88
N GLY A 226 -21.96 -18.13 -1.68
CA GLY A 226 -22.79 -17.40 -0.72
C GLY A 226 -23.23 -16.03 -1.24
N PRO A 227 -24.17 -15.35 -0.56
CA PRO A 227 -24.74 -14.09 -1.02
C PRO A 227 -23.70 -12.96 -1.15
N CYS A 228 -22.59 -13.03 -0.43
CA CYS A 228 -21.51 -12.05 -0.54
C CYS A 228 -20.31 -12.55 -1.35
N GLY A 229 -20.31 -13.81 -1.78
CA GLY A 229 -19.17 -14.38 -2.50
C GLY A 229 -18.45 -15.53 -1.80
N GLU A 230 -18.98 -15.97 -0.67
CA GLU A 230 -18.33 -16.92 0.21
C GLU A 230 -18.24 -18.31 -0.43
N ILE A 231 -17.10 -18.98 -0.25
CA ILE A 231 -16.83 -20.29 -0.86
C ILE A 231 -16.43 -21.34 0.20
N GLY A 232 -16.87 -22.58 -0.04
CA GLY A 232 -16.52 -23.74 0.78
C GLY A 232 -17.29 -23.87 2.09
N ILE A 233 -16.95 -24.90 2.86
CA ILE A 233 -17.66 -25.29 4.11
C ILE A 233 -17.47 -24.31 5.29
N SER A 234 -16.56 -23.35 5.14
CA SER A 234 -16.31 -22.28 6.11
C SER A 234 -16.54 -20.89 5.51
N GLN A 235 -17.27 -20.82 4.38
CA GLN A 235 -17.72 -19.55 3.79
C GLN A 235 -16.60 -18.51 3.65
N PHE A 236 -15.47 -18.91 3.06
CA PHE A 236 -14.34 -18.01 2.89
C PHE A 236 -14.65 -16.90 1.90
N MET A 237 -14.29 -15.67 2.26
CA MET A 237 -14.16 -14.62 1.26
C MET A 237 -13.00 -14.95 0.31
N PRO A 238 -13.16 -14.76 -1.00
CA PRO A 238 -12.11 -15.00 -1.98
C PRO A 238 -10.80 -14.24 -1.71
N THR A 239 -10.88 -13.03 -1.15
CA THR A 239 -9.71 -12.24 -0.72
C THR A 239 -8.92 -12.90 0.41
N THR A 240 -9.58 -13.65 1.31
CA THR A 240 -8.93 -14.40 2.39
C THR A 240 -8.15 -15.61 1.86
N PHE A 241 -8.59 -16.18 0.73
CA PHE A 241 -7.97 -17.36 0.14
C PHE A 241 -6.48 -17.16 -0.17
N GLU A 242 -6.12 -16.02 -0.76
CA GLU A 242 -4.74 -15.76 -1.15
C GLU A 242 -3.79 -15.76 0.05
N SER A 243 -4.21 -15.13 1.14
CA SER A 243 -3.41 -15.04 2.37
C SER A 243 -3.25 -16.38 3.09
N ILE A 244 -4.21 -17.29 2.94
CA ILE A 244 -4.26 -18.55 3.70
C ILE A 244 -3.76 -19.75 2.89
N VAL A 245 -4.06 -19.80 1.60
CA VAL A 245 -3.72 -20.90 0.70
C VAL A 245 -2.43 -20.60 -0.08
N GLY A 246 -2.05 -19.32 -0.21
CA GLY A 246 -0.86 -18.91 -0.97
C GLY A 246 -1.03 -19.07 -2.49
N GLN A 247 -2.27 -19.11 -2.95
CA GLN A 247 -2.65 -19.17 -4.36
C GLN A 247 -3.57 -18.00 -4.68
N GLN A 248 -3.38 -17.37 -5.84
CA GLN A 248 -4.22 -16.25 -6.25
C GLN A 248 -5.64 -16.76 -6.57
N CYS A 249 -6.64 -16.24 -5.86
CA CYS A 249 -8.04 -16.44 -6.21
C CYS A 249 -8.49 -15.29 -7.09
N CYS A 250 -8.69 -15.61 -8.36
CA CYS A 250 -9.28 -14.72 -9.33
C CYS A 250 -10.71 -14.39 -8.94
N THR A 251 -11.07 -13.10 -8.84
CA THR A 251 -12.42 -12.67 -8.46
C THR A 251 -12.99 -11.59 -9.36
N THR A 252 -14.28 -11.67 -9.62
CA THR A 252 -15.08 -10.55 -10.12
C THR A 252 -15.71 -9.84 -8.94
N VAL A 253 -15.45 -8.55 -8.75
CA VAL A 253 -16.06 -7.76 -7.66
C VAL A 253 -17.24 -6.99 -8.22
N ALA A 254 -18.35 -6.94 -7.48
CA ALA A 254 -19.37 -5.92 -7.64
C ALA A 254 -19.54 -5.15 -6.33
N ALA A 255 -19.28 -3.84 -6.38
CA ALA A 255 -19.28 -2.97 -5.22
C ALA A 255 -20.22 -1.79 -5.42
N LYS A 256 -20.97 -1.37 -4.41
CA LYS A 256 -21.73 -0.10 -4.47
C LYS A 256 -20.77 1.06 -4.23
N ASN A 257 -20.68 1.99 -5.20
CA ASN A 257 -19.91 3.22 -5.05
C ASN A 257 -20.63 4.22 -4.10
N VAL A 258 -19.95 5.31 -3.76
CA VAL A 258 -20.46 6.38 -2.86
C VAL A 258 -21.77 7.04 -3.32
N ASN A 259 -22.17 6.85 -4.58
CA ASN A 259 -23.44 7.31 -5.16
C ASN A 259 -24.48 6.19 -5.30
N ASN A 260 -24.30 5.06 -4.61
CA ASN A 260 -25.15 3.88 -4.69
C ASN A 260 -25.23 3.26 -6.11
N ARG A 261 -24.24 3.51 -6.97
CA ARG A 261 -24.09 2.86 -8.27
C ARG A 261 -23.10 1.71 -8.15
N GLU A 262 -23.43 0.55 -8.68
CA GLU A 262 -22.50 -0.58 -8.63
C GLU A 262 -21.28 -0.28 -9.54
N ALA A 263 -20.11 -0.79 -9.19
CA ALA A 263 -18.87 -0.71 -9.96
C ALA A 263 -18.20 -2.09 -9.90
N TYR A 264 -17.60 -2.52 -11.00
CA TYR A 264 -17.04 -3.86 -11.14
C TYR A 264 -15.59 -3.84 -11.62
N GLY A 265 -14.86 -4.90 -11.28
CA GLY A 265 -13.49 -5.14 -11.70
C GLY A 265 -13.15 -6.62 -11.56
N LYS A 266 -12.23 -7.11 -12.41
CA LYS A 266 -11.63 -8.44 -12.28
C LYS A 266 -10.28 -8.31 -11.59
N MET A 267 -10.03 -9.14 -10.58
CA MET A 267 -8.78 -9.16 -9.81
C MET A 267 -7.91 -10.37 -10.20
N CYS A 268 -7.61 -10.50 -11.49
CA CYS A 268 -6.81 -11.60 -12.03
C CYS A 268 -5.49 -11.17 -12.64
N ASP A 269 -5.50 -10.00 -13.25
CA ASP A 269 -4.37 -9.33 -13.86
C ASP A 269 -4.58 -7.84 -13.61
N ASN A 270 -3.57 -7.00 -13.78
CA ASN A 270 -3.70 -5.54 -13.83
C ASN A 270 -4.53 -5.06 -15.06
N GLY A 271 -5.55 -5.82 -15.47
CA GLY A 271 -6.42 -5.62 -16.61
C GLY A 271 -7.63 -4.78 -16.23
N ALA A 272 -7.92 -3.81 -17.10
CA ALA A 272 -8.97 -2.84 -16.95
C ALA A 272 -10.39 -3.45 -16.83
N ILE A 273 -11.25 -2.66 -16.21
CA ILE A 273 -12.70 -2.82 -16.11
C ILE A 273 -13.30 -3.01 -17.51
N GLU A 274 -13.82 -4.20 -17.79
CA GLU A 274 -14.58 -4.46 -19.02
C GLU A 274 -16.09 -4.39 -18.74
N THR A 275 -16.70 -3.30 -19.25
CA THR A 275 -18.13 -3.05 -19.57
C THR A 275 -19.20 -2.95 -18.45
N TRP A 276 -20.03 -1.89 -18.53
CA TRP A 276 -21.26 -1.63 -17.72
C TRP A 276 -22.53 -1.98 -18.51
N PRO A 277 -23.58 -2.56 -17.88
CA PRO A 277 -23.60 -3.38 -16.65
C PRO A 277 -23.13 -4.83 -16.89
N PRO A 278 -22.75 -5.60 -15.85
CA PRO A 278 -22.37 -7.01 -16.02
C PRO A 278 -23.61 -7.83 -16.38
N LYS A 279 -23.43 -8.96 -17.07
CA LYS A 279 -24.54 -9.89 -17.24
C LYS A 279 -24.82 -10.55 -15.89
N THR A 280 -26.09 -10.73 -15.54
CA THR A 280 -26.50 -11.45 -14.31
C THR A 280 -25.94 -12.87 -14.23
N SER A 281 -25.54 -13.45 -15.37
CA SER A 281 -24.82 -14.73 -15.45
C SER A 281 -23.41 -14.70 -14.86
N ASP A 282 -22.78 -13.53 -14.81
CA ASP A 282 -21.36 -13.38 -14.46
C ASP A 282 -21.15 -13.19 -12.95
N ILE A 283 -22.25 -12.98 -12.20
CA ILE A 283 -22.25 -12.75 -10.76
C ILE A 283 -23.39 -13.54 -10.07
N PRO A 284 -23.41 -14.88 -10.15
CA PRO A 284 -24.46 -15.68 -9.55
C PRO A 284 -24.51 -15.45 -8.02
N ASN A 285 -25.73 -15.38 -7.48
CA ASN A 285 -26.05 -15.25 -6.04
C ASN A 285 -25.58 -13.98 -5.33
N CYS A 286 -24.91 -13.03 -5.99
CA CYS A 286 -24.51 -11.79 -5.34
C CYS A 286 -25.71 -10.95 -4.86
N ASN A 287 -25.68 -10.56 -3.59
CA ASN A 287 -26.67 -9.68 -2.98
C ASN A 287 -25.99 -8.45 -2.36
N THR A 288 -25.84 -7.40 -3.17
CA THR A 288 -25.26 -6.10 -2.75
C THR A 288 -26.11 -5.34 -1.73
N SER A 289 -27.35 -5.77 -1.47
CA SER A 289 -28.20 -5.19 -0.42
C SER A 289 -27.91 -5.79 0.96
N ILE A 290 -27.43 -7.03 1.02
CA ILE A 290 -26.98 -7.67 2.27
C ILE A 290 -25.52 -7.30 2.57
N CYS A 291 -24.67 -7.35 1.55
CA CYS A 291 -23.23 -7.36 1.73
C CYS A 291 -22.56 -6.00 1.45
N GLY A 292 -23.29 -5.05 0.86
CA GLY A 292 -22.74 -3.80 0.32
C GLY A 292 -21.91 -4.02 -0.95
N ASN A 293 -20.92 -4.89 -0.86
CA ASN A 293 -20.06 -5.38 -1.93
C ASN A 293 -20.06 -6.92 -1.93
N CYS A 294 -19.98 -7.54 -3.11
CA CYS A 294 -19.87 -8.98 -3.25
C CYS A 294 -18.70 -9.35 -4.18
N GLN A 295 -18.16 -10.56 -4.01
CA GLN A 295 -17.02 -11.06 -4.77
C GLN A 295 -17.33 -12.44 -5.34
N VAL A 296 -17.32 -12.62 -6.65
CA VAL A 296 -17.51 -13.94 -7.25
C VAL A 296 -16.16 -14.52 -7.62
N ALA A 297 -15.78 -15.57 -6.90
CA ALA A 297 -14.59 -16.36 -7.19
C ALA A 297 -14.69 -17.00 -8.59
N MET A 298 -13.58 -17.07 -9.30
CA MET A 298 -13.45 -17.84 -10.54
C MET A 298 -13.10 -19.31 -10.22
N THR A 299 -13.14 -20.16 -11.24
CA THR A 299 -13.14 -21.63 -11.10
C THR A 299 -11.96 -22.19 -10.30
N SER A 300 -10.77 -21.59 -10.36
CA SER A 300 -9.55 -22.11 -9.72
C SER A 300 -9.66 -22.24 -8.19
N CYS A 301 -10.21 -21.24 -7.50
CA CYS A 301 -10.36 -21.27 -6.04
C CYS A 301 -11.67 -21.95 -5.59
N ILE A 302 -12.72 -21.93 -6.42
CA ILE A 302 -13.93 -22.73 -6.15
C ILE A 302 -13.58 -24.21 -6.16
N ASP A 303 -12.82 -24.64 -7.17
CA ASP A 303 -12.40 -26.03 -7.34
C ASP A 303 -11.54 -26.56 -6.17
N TYR A 304 -10.79 -25.68 -5.51
CA TYR A 304 -10.00 -26.02 -4.32
C TYR A 304 -10.89 -26.48 -3.15
N PHE A 305 -12.07 -25.86 -3.01
CA PHE A 305 -13.03 -26.14 -1.94
C PHE A 305 -14.15 -27.10 -2.35
N ASP A 306 -14.18 -27.53 -3.61
CA ASP A 306 -15.20 -28.46 -4.11
C ASP A 306 -15.07 -29.82 -3.42
N THR A 307 -15.95 -30.08 -2.45
CA THR A 307 -15.96 -31.31 -1.64
C THR A 307 -16.35 -32.56 -2.44
N SER A 308 -16.86 -32.39 -3.66
CA SER A 308 -17.05 -33.53 -4.57
C SER A 308 -15.74 -34.02 -5.22
N LYS A 309 -14.68 -33.21 -5.19
CA LYS A 309 -13.36 -33.58 -5.70
C LYS A 309 -12.54 -34.33 -4.64
N PRO A 310 -11.55 -35.15 -5.07
CA PRO A 310 -10.58 -35.75 -4.16
C PRO A 310 -9.91 -34.68 -3.29
N ASN A 311 -9.86 -34.90 -1.98
CA ASN A 311 -9.29 -33.99 -0.97
C ASN A 311 -10.02 -32.65 -0.79
N GLY A 312 -11.14 -32.36 -1.46
CA GLY A 312 -11.83 -31.07 -1.33
C GLY A 312 -12.29 -30.76 0.11
N VAL A 313 -12.78 -31.77 0.82
CA VAL A 313 -13.11 -31.66 2.26
C VAL A 313 -11.86 -31.35 3.07
N GLN A 314 -10.78 -32.10 2.88
CA GLN A 314 -9.52 -31.92 3.61
C GLN A 314 -8.88 -30.55 3.35
N ASN A 315 -8.90 -30.09 2.09
CA ASN A 315 -8.42 -28.77 1.68
C ASN A 315 -9.21 -27.67 2.37
N SER A 316 -10.55 -27.80 2.39
CA SER A 316 -11.42 -26.82 3.04
C SER A 316 -11.15 -26.73 4.54
N VAL A 317 -11.11 -27.88 5.23
CA VAL A 317 -10.81 -27.94 6.67
C VAL A 317 -9.39 -27.42 6.96
N THR A 318 -8.43 -27.70 6.09
CA THR A 318 -7.04 -27.21 6.22
C THR A 318 -6.95 -25.70 6.08
N ALA A 319 -7.68 -25.10 5.13
CA ALA A 319 -7.75 -23.64 5.01
C ALA A 319 -8.33 -23.00 6.28
N THR A 320 -9.37 -23.59 6.86
CA THR A 320 -9.97 -23.11 8.11
C THR A 320 -9.02 -23.19 9.28
N ALA A 321 -8.30 -24.31 9.41
CA ALA A 321 -7.28 -24.46 10.44
C ALA A 321 -6.17 -23.41 10.29
N LYS A 322 -5.71 -23.13 9.06
CA LYS A 322 -4.72 -22.09 8.80
C LYS A 322 -5.23 -20.69 9.13
N LEU A 323 -6.50 -20.38 8.81
CA LEU A 323 -7.11 -19.10 9.20
C LEU A 323 -7.14 -18.93 10.71
N ILE A 324 -7.59 -19.97 11.43
CA ILE A 324 -7.64 -19.97 12.90
C ILE A 324 -6.23 -19.72 13.45
N LYS A 325 -5.24 -20.50 12.98
CA LYS A 325 -3.84 -20.38 13.37
C LYS A 325 -3.26 -19.00 13.07
N TYR A 326 -3.53 -18.44 11.90
CA TYR A 326 -3.04 -17.11 11.51
C TYR A 326 -3.49 -16.04 12.49
N ASN A 327 -4.77 -16.02 12.88
CA ASN A 327 -5.25 -15.00 13.81
C ASN A 327 -4.86 -15.29 15.27
N LEU A 328 -4.76 -16.56 15.67
CA LEU A 328 -4.23 -16.93 17.00
C LEU A 328 -2.74 -16.61 17.14
N SER A 329 -1.97 -16.66 16.05
CA SER A 329 -0.53 -16.35 16.04
C SER A 329 -0.23 -14.86 15.87
N ASN A 330 -1.04 -14.13 15.09
CA ASN A 330 -0.85 -12.69 14.83
C ASN A 330 -1.65 -11.77 15.77
N GLY A 331 -2.59 -12.29 16.56
CA GLY A 331 -3.19 -11.62 17.71
C GLY A 331 -2.80 -12.38 18.98
N ARG A 332 -1.93 -11.89 19.87
CA ARG A 332 -2.24 -10.92 20.95
C ARG A 332 -3.50 -11.22 21.81
N ILE A 333 -4.19 -12.34 21.58
CA ILE A 333 -5.34 -12.83 22.35
C ILE A 333 -4.98 -14.23 22.87
N ALA A 334 -3.92 -14.30 23.66
CA ALA A 334 -3.56 -15.54 24.34
C ALA A 334 -4.64 -15.83 25.41
N GLY A 335 -5.53 -16.79 25.11
CA GLY A 335 -6.43 -17.39 26.10
C GLY A 335 -7.91 -17.00 26.01
N ASP A 336 -8.33 -16.10 25.11
CA ASP A 336 -9.74 -15.70 24.97
C ASP A 336 -10.31 -16.06 23.58
N ILE A 337 -10.93 -17.24 23.51
CA ILE A 337 -11.45 -17.83 22.28
C ILE A 337 -12.55 -16.95 21.66
N ALA A 338 -13.42 -16.37 22.48
CA ALA A 338 -14.53 -15.55 22.02
C ALA A 338 -14.04 -14.22 21.42
N LEU A 339 -13.02 -13.62 22.02
CA LEU A 339 -12.41 -12.41 21.47
C LEU A 339 -11.70 -12.70 20.14
N ALA A 340 -11.03 -13.86 20.01
CA ALA A 340 -10.49 -14.30 18.72
C ALA A 340 -11.61 -14.50 17.69
N MET A 341 -12.71 -15.16 18.07
CA MET A 341 -13.93 -15.35 17.27
C MET A 341 -14.49 -14.04 16.69
N CYS A 342 -14.52 -12.99 17.51
CA CYS A 342 -14.99 -11.67 17.10
C CYS A 342 -14.03 -11.03 16.10
N ALA A 343 -12.72 -11.08 16.38
CA ALA A 343 -11.70 -10.51 15.50
C ALA A 343 -11.68 -11.16 14.09
N TYR A 344 -11.97 -12.47 13.96
CA TYR A 344 -12.10 -13.11 12.64
C TYR A 344 -13.21 -12.50 11.78
N ASN A 345 -14.30 -12.03 12.40
CA ASN A 345 -15.49 -11.54 11.73
C ASN A 345 -15.55 -10.00 11.65
N GLY A 346 -14.43 -9.34 11.98
CA GLY A 346 -14.30 -7.88 11.93
C GLY A 346 -14.49 -7.22 13.31
N SER A 347 -15.25 -6.13 13.33
CA SER A 347 -15.43 -5.28 14.51
C SER A 347 -16.89 -4.84 14.66
N GLY A 348 -17.35 -4.68 15.90
CA GLY A 348 -18.67 -4.14 16.23
C GLY A 348 -19.76 -5.19 16.54
N LYS A 349 -21.01 -4.73 16.67
CA LYS A 349 -22.12 -5.50 17.28
C LYS A 349 -22.45 -6.82 16.55
N GLN A 350 -22.30 -6.87 15.24
CA GLN A 350 -22.56 -8.10 14.46
C GLN A 350 -21.48 -9.16 14.73
N ALA A 351 -20.20 -8.75 14.76
CA ALA A 351 -19.08 -9.63 15.10
C ALA A 351 -19.17 -10.13 16.55
N ALA A 352 -19.58 -9.27 17.48
CA ALA A 352 -19.83 -9.65 18.87
C ALA A 352 -20.96 -10.69 19.00
N THR A 353 -22.10 -10.47 18.32
CA THR A 353 -23.21 -11.43 18.28
C THR A 353 -22.75 -12.79 17.73
N TYR A 354 -22.00 -12.77 16.62
CA TYR A 354 -21.43 -14.00 16.04
C TYR A 354 -20.55 -14.74 17.06
N ALA A 355 -19.65 -14.02 17.74
CA ALA A 355 -18.74 -14.60 18.71
C ALA A 355 -19.45 -15.20 19.92
N GLN A 356 -20.54 -14.58 20.40
CA GLN A 356 -21.36 -15.12 21.48
C GLN A 356 -22.08 -16.41 21.07
N GLU A 357 -22.62 -16.47 19.85
CA GLU A 357 -23.25 -17.68 19.31
C GLU A 357 -22.21 -18.80 19.12
N ALA A 358 -21.06 -18.48 18.55
CA ALA A 358 -19.96 -19.42 18.36
C ALA A 358 -19.41 -19.95 19.70
N SER A 359 -19.34 -19.10 20.74
CA SER A 359 -18.94 -19.51 22.09
C SER A 359 -19.85 -20.62 22.64
N LYS A 360 -21.17 -20.51 22.46
CA LYS A 360 -22.13 -21.54 22.90
C LYS A 360 -21.93 -22.86 22.15
N ILE A 361 -21.66 -22.78 20.84
CA ILE A 361 -21.38 -23.98 20.02
C ILE A 361 -20.07 -24.65 20.49
N TYR A 362 -19.03 -23.87 20.78
CA TYR A 362 -17.76 -24.39 21.31
C TYR A 362 -17.96 -25.12 22.64
N GLU A 363 -18.72 -24.52 23.55
CA GLU A 363 -19.02 -25.12 24.85
C GLU A 363 -19.85 -26.41 24.74
N ASP A 364 -20.80 -26.47 23.80
CA ASP A 364 -21.60 -27.67 23.53
C ASP A 364 -20.75 -28.80 22.94
N PHE A 365 -19.89 -28.49 21.97
CA PHE A 365 -18.96 -29.45 21.38
C PHE A 365 -17.95 -29.96 22.40
N CYS A 366 -17.48 -29.10 23.31
CA CYS A 366 -16.65 -29.51 24.43
C CYS A 366 -17.34 -30.57 25.31
N LYS A 367 -18.56 -30.28 25.76
CA LYS A 367 -19.35 -31.20 26.60
C LYS A 367 -19.66 -32.51 25.87
N THR A 368 -20.08 -32.44 24.61
CA THR A 368 -20.39 -33.60 23.77
C THR A 368 -19.15 -34.47 23.55
N SER A 369 -17.96 -33.86 23.49
CA SER A 369 -16.68 -34.55 23.39
C SER A 369 -16.16 -35.10 24.73
N GLY A 370 -16.92 -34.97 25.81
CA GLY A 370 -16.54 -35.44 27.15
C GLY A 370 -15.58 -34.50 27.88
N GLY A 371 -15.42 -33.27 27.39
CA GLY A 371 -14.64 -32.23 28.03
C GLY A 371 -15.39 -31.49 29.12
N THR A 372 -14.62 -30.83 29.98
CA THR A 372 -15.12 -29.90 31.01
C THR A 372 -14.69 -28.48 30.66
N LEU A 373 -15.53 -27.53 31.04
CA LEU A 373 -15.27 -26.11 30.87
C LEU A 373 -14.66 -25.57 32.16
N GLY A 374 -13.57 -24.81 32.02
CA GLY A 374 -12.87 -24.24 33.17
C GLY A 374 -11.49 -24.86 33.33
N GLY A 375 -10.49 -24.19 32.75
CA GLY A 375 -9.09 -24.42 33.03
C GLY A 375 -8.36 -23.08 33.11
N THR A 376 -7.66 -22.84 34.21
CA THR A 376 -6.54 -21.90 34.24
C THR A 376 -5.35 -22.54 33.51
N THR A 377 -4.66 -21.73 32.73
CA THR A 377 -3.44 -21.99 31.95
C THR A 377 -2.44 -22.95 32.61
N PRO A 378 -1.77 -23.86 31.86
CA PRO A 378 -0.34 -24.10 32.08
C PRO A 378 0.47 -22.88 31.60
#